data_AF-A0A1U8QCJ4-F1
#
_entry.id   AF-A0A1U8QCJ4-F1
#
_cell.length_a   1.000
_cell.length_b   1.000
_cell.length_c   1.000
_cell.angle_alpha   90.00
_cell.angle_beta   90.00
_cell.angle_gamma   90.00
#
_symmetry.space_group_name_H-M   'P 1'
#
loop_
_entity.id
_entity.type
_entity.pdbx_description
1 polymer ?
#
loop_
_entity_poly.entity_id
_entity_poly.type
_entity_poly.pdbx_seq_one_letter_code
_entity_poly.pdbx_strand_id
1 'polypeptide(L)'
;MALKSSQAYNGFIAGPQTDTLLVGQELQLGGPTKIVSRVSCVGGSQGPYRFVMEQKRVALYLKNKNSSNPLLYNYDEFGNGQQSLAYVNFNTKVVHPVLPLCKAKANVNYYKIVVVEHFLNEYIEGDGPMNQAKFRDKCNKECGCLGFFYKEESSKCLLAPELGTLSKVSNSSHVAFIKISK
;
A
#
# COMPACT_ATOMS: atom_id res chain seq x y z
N MET A 1 -26.98 -20.96 -9.02
CA MET A 1 -25.59 -21.42 -8.78
C MET A 1 -24.69 -20.20 -8.90
N ALA A 2 -24.51 -19.44 -7.81
CA ALA A 2 -23.70 -18.22 -7.81
C ALA A 2 -22.25 -18.62 -7.50
N LEU A 3 -21.37 -18.52 -8.49
CA LEU A 3 -19.93 -18.72 -8.34
C LEU A 3 -19.40 -17.65 -7.39
N LYS A 4 -18.96 -18.05 -6.20
CA LYS A 4 -18.26 -17.20 -5.23
C LYS A 4 -16.87 -16.91 -5.76
N SER A 5 -16.71 -15.81 -6.48
CA SER A 5 -15.40 -15.23 -6.77
C SER A 5 -14.91 -14.50 -5.50
N SER A 6 -14.15 -15.20 -4.66
CA SER A 6 -13.36 -14.56 -3.60
C SER A 6 -12.09 -14.03 -4.24
N GLN A 7 -11.98 -12.70 -4.39
CA GLN A 7 -10.72 -12.06 -4.76
C GLN A 7 -10.27 -11.19 -3.58
N ALA A 8 -9.10 -11.51 -3.05
CA ALA A 8 -8.45 -10.71 -2.02
C ALA A 8 -7.94 -9.42 -2.67
N TYR A 9 -8.42 -8.28 -2.18
CA TYR A 9 -7.92 -7.00 -2.60
C TYR A 9 -6.60 -6.71 -1.88
N ASN A 10 -5.50 -6.68 -2.63
CA ASN A 10 -4.17 -6.35 -2.11
C ASN A 10 -3.83 -4.85 -2.24
N GLY A 11 -4.81 -4.00 -2.59
CA GLY A 11 -4.60 -2.56 -2.69
C GLY A 11 -4.62 -1.91 -1.31
N PHE A 12 -3.54 -1.20 -0.98
CA PHE A 12 -3.37 -0.57 0.33
C PHE A 12 -4.06 0.80 0.35
N ILE A 13 -5.15 0.94 1.12
CA ILE A 13 -5.78 2.25 1.36
C ILE A 13 -5.14 2.85 2.60
N ALA A 14 -4.02 3.50 2.37
CA ALA A 14 -3.35 4.36 3.31
C ALA A 14 -4.03 5.75 3.29
N GLY A 15 -5.03 5.94 4.15
CA GLY A 15 -5.43 7.28 4.55
C GLY A 15 -4.51 7.82 5.65
N PRO A 16 -4.34 9.15 5.80
CA PRO A 16 -3.77 9.71 7.04
C PRO A 16 -4.56 9.17 8.24
N GLN A 17 -3.95 9.14 9.44
CA GLN A 17 -4.26 8.43 10.71
C GLN A 17 -5.72 8.34 11.24
N THR A 18 -6.74 8.45 10.40
CA THR A 18 -8.16 8.53 10.73
C THR A 18 -8.96 7.31 10.32
N ASP A 19 -8.69 6.70 9.18
CA ASP A 19 -9.57 5.67 8.63
C ASP A 19 -8.86 4.34 8.55
N THR A 20 -8.50 3.80 9.73
CA THR A 20 -7.97 2.44 9.84
C THR A 20 -9.08 1.47 9.48
N LEU A 21 -8.97 0.87 8.30
CA LEU A 21 -9.78 -0.29 7.92
C LEU A 21 -9.39 -1.44 8.85
N LEU A 22 -10.28 -1.78 9.79
CA LEU A 22 -10.10 -2.91 10.68
C LEU A 22 -10.23 -4.21 9.90
N VAL A 23 -9.40 -5.18 10.27
CA VAL A 23 -9.44 -6.55 9.73
C VAL A 23 -10.84 -7.12 9.89
N GLY A 24 -11.41 -7.62 8.81
CA GLY A 24 -12.76 -8.17 8.80
C GLY A 24 -13.87 -7.15 8.55
N GLN A 25 -13.54 -5.87 8.31
CA GLN A 25 -14.49 -4.97 7.67
C GLN A 25 -14.77 -5.42 6.24
N GLU A 26 -16.03 -5.27 5.83
CA GLU A 26 -16.51 -5.77 4.55
C GLU A 26 -17.47 -4.76 3.92
N LEU A 27 -17.32 -4.55 2.61
CA LEU A 27 -18.34 -3.95 1.77
C LEU A 27 -19.11 -5.08 1.11
N GLN A 28 -20.44 -5.02 1.08
CA GLN A 28 -21.25 -6.11 0.56
C GLN A 28 -22.50 -5.62 -0.15
N LEU A 29 -22.93 -6.39 -1.16
CA LEU A 29 -24.17 -6.14 -1.89
C LEU A 29 -25.35 -6.36 -0.93
N GLY A 30 -26.08 -5.29 -0.61
CA GLY A 30 -27.14 -5.31 0.41
C GLY A 30 -26.70 -4.86 1.81
N GLY A 31 -25.46 -4.40 1.97
CA GLY A 31 -24.94 -3.76 3.18
C GLY A 31 -24.21 -2.45 2.89
N PRO A 32 -23.20 -2.08 3.70
CA PRO A 32 -22.33 -0.95 3.40
C PRO A 32 -21.60 -1.18 2.07
N THR A 33 -21.63 -0.20 1.17
CA THR A 33 -20.96 -0.26 -0.14
C THR A 33 -19.88 0.79 -0.30
N LYS A 34 -19.66 1.64 0.70
CA LYS A 34 -18.66 2.71 0.65
C LYS A 34 -18.06 2.99 2.01
N ILE A 35 -16.82 3.44 1.99
CA ILE A 35 -16.08 3.96 3.13
C ILE A 35 -15.69 5.39 2.78
N VAL A 36 -15.92 6.31 3.70
CA VAL A 36 -15.62 7.73 3.52
C VAL A 36 -14.53 8.08 4.53
N SER A 37 -13.46 8.73 4.05
CA SER A 37 -12.41 9.18 4.95
C SER A 37 -12.95 10.23 5.92
N ARG A 38 -12.23 10.52 7.00
CA ARG A 38 -12.50 11.66 7.88
C ARG A 38 -11.52 12.79 7.61
N VAL A 39 -11.86 13.99 8.10
CA VAL A 39 -10.98 15.17 8.02
C VAL A 39 -9.87 15.08 9.07
N SER A 40 -10.16 14.50 10.25
CA SER A 40 -9.17 14.30 11.32
C SER A 40 -9.59 13.22 12.33
N CYS A 41 -8.68 12.86 13.24
CA CYS A 41 -8.91 11.80 14.24
C CYS A 41 -9.77 12.29 15.41
N VAL A 42 -9.84 13.61 15.58
CA VAL A 42 -10.65 14.29 16.59
C VAL A 42 -11.98 14.75 16.00
N GLY A 43 -11.99 15.16 14.73
CA GLY A 43 -13.17 15.66 14.04
C GLY A 43 -13.87 14.57 13.24
N GLY A 44 -15.11 14.22 13.63
CA GLY A 44 -15.95 13.23 12.94
C GLY A 44 -16.45 13.66 11.55
N SER A 45 -16.01 14.82 11.04
CA SER A 45 -16.40 15.33 9.73
C SER A 45 -15.86 14.44 8.60
N GLN A 46 -16.68 14.23 7.57
CA GLN A 46 -16.29 13.48 6.39
C GLN A 46 -15.20 14.21 5.60
N GLY A 47 -14.11 13.50 5.33
CA GLY A 47 -13.02 13.90 4.48
C GLY A 47 -13.30 13.71 2.98
N PRO A 48 -12.32 14.05 2.13
CA PRO A 48 -12.53 14.14 0.70
C PRO A 48 -12.44 12.78 -0.02
N TYR A 49 -11.89 11.74 0.61
CA TYR A 49 -11.68 10.44 -0.04
C TYR A 49 -12.87 9.50 0.21
N ARG A 50 -13.23 8.72 -0.83
CA ARG A 50 -14.29 7.71 -0.76
C ARG A 50 -13.86 6.45 -1.47
N PHE A 51 -13.83 5.33 -0.76
CA PHE A 51 -13.64 4.02 -1.36
C PHE A 51 -14.99 3.35 -1.55
N VAL A 52 -15.33 2.98 -2.79
CA VAL A 52 -16.67 2.55 -3.18
C VAL A 52 -16.59 1.21 -3.89
N MET A 53 -17.38 0.25 -3.42
CA MET A 53 -17.65 -1.01 -4.10
C MET A 53 -18.75 -0.78 -5.13
N GLU A 54 -18.41 -0.91 -6.40
CA GLU A 54 -19.35 -0.86 -7.52
C GLU A 54 -19.57 -2.27 -8.07
N GLN A 55 -20.43 -2.42 -9.07
CA GLN A 55 -20.76 -3.75 -9.58
C GLN A 55 -19.55 -4.48 -10.18
N LYS A 56 -18.59 -3.79 -10.80
CA LYS A 56 -17.50 -4.42 -11.56
C LYS A 56 -16.11 -3.98 -11.11
N ARG A 57 -16.04 -3.05 -10.19
CA ARG A 57 -14.78 -2.44 -9.74
C ARG A 57 -14.92 -1.97 -8.32
N VAL A 58 -13.76 -1.77 -7.69
CA VAL A 58 -13.68 -1.02 -6.45
C VAL A 58 -12.88 0.23 -6.76
N ALA A 59 -13.41 1.38 -6.39
CA ALA A 59 -12.93 2.68 -6.83
C ALA A 59 -12.64 3.60 -5.64
N LEU A 60 -11.48 4.25 -5.67
CA LEU A 60 -11.12 5.36 -4.80
C LEU A 60 -11.43 6.67 -5.52
N TYR A 61 -12.35 7.44 -4.94
CA TYR A 61 -12.74 8.76 -5.42
C TYR A 61 -12.18 9.85 -4.52
N LEU A 62 -11.78 10.97 -5.12
CA LEU A 62 -11.36 12.19 -4.45
C LEU A 62 -12.35 13.33 -4.73
N LYS A 63 -13.01 13.83 -3.69
CA LYS A 63 -13.86 15.02 -3.77
C LYS A 63 -13.02 16.29 -3.60
N ASN A 64 -12.83 17.03 -4.69
CA ASN A 64 -12.24 18.37 -4.66
C ASN A 64 -13.30 19.41 -4.25
N LYS A 65 -12.90 20.46 -3.52
CA LYS A 65 -13.77 21.60 -3.20
C LYS A 65 -14.26 22.35 -4.46
N ASN A 66 -13.45 22.33 -5.53
CA ASN A 66 -13.73 23.06 -6.76
C ASN A 66 -14.54 22.26 -7.79
N SER A 67 -14.91 21.01 -7.48
CA SER A 67 -15.67 20.15 -8.39
C SER A 67 -16.84 19.49 -7.67
N SER A 68 -18.03 19.60 -8.26
CA SER A 68 -19.23 18.90 -7.80
C SER A 68 -19.09 17.37 -7.96
N ASN A 69 -18.33 16.93 -8.97
CA ASN A 69 -18.12 15.52 -9.28
C ASN A 69 -16.81 15.03 -8.63
N PRO A 70 -16.85 13.96 -7.81
CA PRO A 70 -15.65 13.32 -7.30
C PRO A 70 -14.80 12.78 -8.45
N LEU A 71 -13.49 13.04 -8.40
CA LEU A 71 -12.53 12.52 -9.37
C LEU A 71 -12.26 11.05 -9.07
N LEU A 72 -12.29 10.18 -10.09
CA LEU A 72 -11.82 8.81 -9.97
C LEU A 72 -10.30 8.84 -9.84
N TYR A 73 -9.78 8.58 -8.64
CA TYR A 73 -8.36 8.67 -8.34
C TYR A 73 -7.63 7.36 -8.63
N ASN A 74 -8.21 6.24 -8.21
CA ASN A 74 -7.70 4.90 -8.49
C ASN A 74 -8.85 3.89 -8.53
N TYR A 75 -8.69 2.77 -9.22
CA TYR A 75 -9.65 1.67 -9.23
C TYR A 75 -8.98 0.35 -9.59
N ASP A 76 -9.60 -0.73 -9.13
CA ASP A 76 -9.32 -2.08 -9.59
C ASP A 76 -10.60 -2.69 -10.15
N GLU A 77 -10.49 -3.29 -11.32
CA GLU A 77 -11.59 -3.99 -11.97
C GLU A 77 -11.55 -5.48 -11.64
N PHE A 78 -12.73 -6.07 -11.47
CA PHE A 78 -12.86 -7.47 -11.07
C PHE A 78 -13.79 -8.21 -12.05
N GLY A 79 -13.32 -9.36 -12.51
CA GLY A 79 -14.04 -10.25 -13.42
C GLY A 79 -13.91 -9.90 -14.91
N ASN A 80 -14.47 -10.76 -15.76
CA ASN A 80 -14.37 -10.67 -17.23
C ASN A 80 -15.61 -10.00 -17.86
N GLY A 81 -16.24 -9.06 -17.14
CA GLY A 81 -17.43 -8.32 -17.60
C GLY A 81 -18.79 -9.00 -17.42
N GLN A 82 -18.84 -10.30 -17.10
CA GLN A 82 -20.09 -11.07 -16.87
C GLN A 82 -20.54 -11.19 -15.40
N GLN A 83 -19.68 -10.90 -14.42
CA GLN A 83 -19.98 -11.10 -13.00
C GLN A 83 -19.93 -9.78 -12.23
N SER A 84 -20.84 -9.64 -11.25
CA SER A 84 -20.88 -8.51 -10.34
C SER A 84 -20.22 -8.84 -9.01
N LEU A 85 -19.52 -7.87 -8.43
CA LEU A 85 -18.96 -7.93 -7.09
C LEU A 85 -20.08 -8.12 -6.06
N ALA A 86 -19.97 -9.21 -5.31
CA ALA A 86 -20.88 -9.52 -4.20
C ALA A 86 -20.40 -8.89 -2.89
N TYR A 87 -19.09 -8.91 -2.64
CA TYR A 87 -18.47 -8.32 -1.46
C TYR A 87 -16.99 -8.04 -1.66
N VAL A 88 -16.44 -7.15 -0.82
CA VAL A 88 -15.02 -6.79 -0.70
C VAL A 88 -14.65 -6.88 0.77
N ASN A 89 -13.78 -7.83 1.10
CA ASN A 89 -13.30 -8.03 2.46
C ASN A 89 -11.90 -7.42 2.62
N PHE A 90 -11.73 -6.57 3.64
CA PHE A 90 -10.43 -6.02 4.01
C PHE A 90 -9.78 -6.93 5.04
N ASN A 91 -8.87 -7.78 4.58
CA ASN A 91 -8.07 -8.62 5.44
C ASN A 91 -6.62 -8.15 5.47
N THR A 92 -6.04 -8.08 6.65
CA THR A 92 -4.58 -8.06 6.76
C THR A 92 -4.12 -9.50 6.71
N LYS A 93 -3.86 -10.00 5.49
CA LYS A 93 -2.80 -11.01 5.44
C LYS A 93 -1.52 -10.22 5.61
N VAL A 94 -0.81 -10.44 6.71
CA VAL A 94 0.62 -10.15 6.78
C VAL A 94 1.28 -11.12 5.80
N VAL A 95 1.11 -10.87 4.51
CA VAL A 95 1.93 -11.48 3.49
C VAL A 95 3.22 -10.70 3.62
N HIS A 96 4.22 -11.26 4.30
CA HIS A 96 5.58 -10.94 3.92
C HIS A 96 5.61 -11.24 2.43
N PRO A 97 5.68 -10.23 1.53
CA PRO A 97 5.53 -10.48 0.11
C PRO A 97 6.61 -11.49 -0.26
N VAL A 98 6.21 -12.75 -0.49
CA VAL A 98 7.11 -13.74 -1.09
C VAL A 98 7.14 -13.31 -2.54
N LEU A 99 8.01 -12.33 -2.80
CA LEU A 99 8.16 -11.78 -4.11
C LEU A 99 8.79 -12.88 -4.99
N PRO A 100 8.47 -12.90 -6.29
CA PRO A 100 9.02 -13.91 -7.17
C PRO A 100 10.55 -13.76 -7.23
N LEU A 101 11.24 -14.88 -7.03
CA LEU A 101 12.68 -15.00 -7.23
C LEU A 101 13.05 -14.66 -8.68
N CYS A 102 14.08 -13.83 -8.85
CA CYS A 102 14.56 -13.47 -10.17
C CYS A 102 15.14 -14.67 -10.93
N LYS A 103 14.83 -14.77 -12.23
CA LYS A 103 15.37 -15.80 -13.13
C LYS A 103 16.77 -15.47 -13.70
N ALA A 104 17.32 -14.28 -13.46
CA ALA A 104 18.71 -13.93 -13.77
C ALA A 104 19.17 -12.68 -12.97
N LYS A 105 20.48 -12.59 -12.68
CA LYS A 105 21.13 -11.45 -11.99
C LYS A 105 21.18 -10.23 -12.92
N ALA A 106 20.34 -9.24 -12.68
CA ALA A 106 20.51 -7.91 -13.27
C ALA A 106 21.71 -7.19 -12.61
N ASN A 107 22.47 -6.41 -13.38
CA ASN A 107 23.46 -5.47 -12.85
C ASN A 107 22.73 -4.28 -12.22
N VAL A 108 22.41 -4.43 -10.94
CA VAL A 108 21.62 -3.47 -10.18
C VAL A 108 22.54 -2.53 -9.42
N ASN A 109 22.32 -1.22 -9.55
CA ASN A 109 22.92 -0.24 -8.66
C ASN A 109 21.86 0.36 -7.73
N TYR A 110 22.28 1.10 -6.71
CA TYR A 110 21.38 1.70 -5.74
C TYR A 110 21.70 3.18 -5.55
N TYR A 111 20.66 4.01 -5.58
CA TYR A 111 20.73 5.42 -5.21
C TYR A 111 20.36 5.58 -3.73
N LYS A 112 21.24 6.20 -2.93
CA LYS A 112 20.99 6.47 -1.50
C LYS A 112 20.27 7.81 -1.34
N ILE A 113 19.17 7.81 -0.62
CA ILE A 113 18.44 9.01 -0.18
C ILE A 113 18.55 9.08 1.34
N VAL A 114 18.85 10.26 1.87
CA VAL A 114 19.01 10.50 3.31
C VAL A 114 17.81 11.26 3.86
N VAL A 115 17.52 11.07 5.14
CA VAL A 115 16.47 11.78 5.88
C VAL A 115 15.07 11.50 5.30
N VAL A 116 14.81 10.22 5.00
CA VAL A 116 13.60 9.80 4.31
C VAL A 116 12.98 8.57 4.96
N GLU A 117 11.65 8.54 5.01
CA GLU A 117 10.87 7.37 5.38
C GLU A 117 9.84 7.02 4.30
N HIS A 118 9.52 5.73 4.25
CA HIS A 118 8.34 5.28 3.54
C HIS A 118 7.11 5.60 4.38
N PHE A 119 6.00 5.96 3.75
CA PHE A 119 4.72 6.18 4.44
C PHE A 119 4.34 5.02 5.40
N LEU A 120 4.68 3.78 5.03
CA LEU A 120 4.36 2.61 5.87
C LEU A 120 5.19 2.50 7.15
N ASN A 121 6.31 3.22 7.30
CA ASN A 121 7.17 3.12 8.49
C ASN A 121 6.46 3.51 9.80
N GLU A 122 5.36 4.25 9.73
CA GLU A 122 4.50 4.56 10.89
C GLU A 122 3.66 3.35 11.34
N TYR A 123 3.43 2.38 10.47
CA TYR A 123 2.49 1.27 10.67
C TYR A 123 3.17 -0.09 10.79
N ILE A 124 4.33 -0.27 10.15
CA ILE A 124 5.10 -1.51 10.18
C ILE A 124 6.51 -1.23 10.67
N GLU A 125 6.99 -2.07 11.59
CA GLU A 125 8.31 -1.91 12.18
C GLU A 125 9.45 -2.23 11.21
N GLY A 126 9.18 -3.04 10.18
CA GLY A 126 10.17 -3.59 9.27
C GLY A 126 10.83 -4.86 9.79
N ASP A 127 11.49 -5.59 8.90
CA ASP A 127 12.30 -6.77 9.22
C ASP A 127 13.60 -6.33 9.91
N GLY A 128 14.13 -7.13 10.84
CA GLY A 128 15.38 -6.85 11.54
C GLY A 128 15.36 -7.26 13.01
N PRO A 129 16.44 -7.01 13.77
CA PRO A 129 17.63 -6.21 13.42
C PRO A 129 18.68 -7.00 12.60
N MET A 130 19.18 -6.41 11.51
CA MET A 130 20.32 -6.99 10.76
C MET A 130 21.08 -5.94 9.93
N ASN A 131 22.25 -6.34 9.41
CA ASN A 131 23.14 -5.47 8.63
C ASN A 131 22.51 -5.09 7.27
N GLN A 132 22.63 -3.82 6.88
CA GLN A 132 22.23 -3.26 5.58
C GLN A 132 22.63 -4.12 4.37
N ALA A 133 23.82 -4.74 4.38
CA ALA A 133 24.27 -5.61 3.28
C ALA A 133 23.35 -6.83 3.09
N LYS A 134 22.88 -7.44 4.18
CA LYS A 134 21.95 -8.58 4.12
C LYS A 134 20.60 -8.18 3.53
N PHE A 135 20.13 -6.96 3.79
CA PHE A 135 18.89 -6.45 3.21
C PHE A 135 19.03 -6.12 1.74
N ARG A 136 20.16 -5.54 1.34
CA ARG A 136 20.47 -5.33 -0.07
C ARG A 136 20.44 -6.67 -0.81
N ASP A 137 21.03 -7.72 -0.24
CA ASP A 137 20.98 -9.06 -0.83
C ASP A 137 19.56 -9.63 -0.90
N LYS A 138 18.74 -9.37 0.12
CA LYS A 138 17.31 -9.74 0.10
C LYS A 138 16.60 -9.04 -1.06
N CYS A 139 16.69 -7.71 -1.16
CA CYS A 139 16.09 -6.94 -2.25
C CYS A 139 16.62 -7.33 -3.65
N ASN A 140 17.90 -7.69 -3.77
CA ASN A 140 18.48 -8.14 -5.04
C ASN A 140 17.91 -9.48 -5.51
N LYS A 141 17.55 -10.38 -4.58
CA LYS A 141 16.94 -11.68 -4.90
C LYS A 141 15.46 -11.55 -5.29
N GLU A 142 14.80 -10.53 -4.76
CA GLU A 142 13.38 -10.26 -4.98
C GLU A 142 13.16 -9.37 -6.21
N CYS A 143 12.57 -9.92 -7.27
CA CYS A 143 12.41 -9.18 -8.53
C CYS A 143 11.41 -8.02 -8.45
N GLY A 144 10.41 -8.12 -7.58
CA GLY A 144 9.48 -7.03 -7.31
C GLY A 144 10.07 -5.92 -6.43
N CYS A 145 11.26 -6.11 -5.84
CA CYS A 145 11.84 -5.09 -4.97
C CYS A 145 12.40 -3.92 -5.79
N LEU A 146 11.78 -2.75 -5.64
CA LEU A 146 12.21 -1.49 -6.26
C LEU A 146 13.18 -0.70 -5.35
N GLY A 147 13.29 -1.07 -4.08
CA GLY A 147 14.19 -0.44 -3.13
C GLY A 147 13.93 -0.91 -1.71
N PHE A 148 14.63 -0.31 -0.76
CA PHE A 148 14.40 -0.58 0.66
C PHE A 148 14.70 0.65 1.51
N PHE A 149 13.99 0.75 2.63
CA PHE A 149 14.16 1.79 3.64
C PHE A 149 14.85 1.20 4.86
N TYR A 150 15.87 1.88 5.37
CA TYR A 150 16.72 1.38 6.44
C TYR A 150 16.83 2.42 7.57
N LYS A 151 16.64 1.94 8.79
CA LYS A 151 16.80 2.70 10.03
C LYS A 151 18.13 2.31 10.65
N GLU A 152 19.17 3.12 10.46
CA GLU A 152 20.53 2.82 10.92
C GLU A 152 20.57 2.66 12.46
N GLU A 153 19.73 3.40 13.20
CA GLU A 153 19.69 3.35 14.66
C GLU A 153 19.10 2.06 15.24
N SER A 154 18.19 1.41 14.51
CA SER A 154 17.53 0.17 14.96
C SER A 154 17.93 -1.07 14.15
N SER A 155 18.73 -0.88 13.09
CA SER A 155 19.05 -1.92 12.11
C SER A 155 17.80 -2.62 11.52
N LYS A 156 16.66 -1.93 11.49
CA LYS A 156 15.41 -2.39 10.88
C LYS A 156 15.30 -1.91 9.43
N CYS A 157 14.66 -2.71 8.59
CA CYS A 157 14.50 -2.43 7.18
C CYS A 157 13.10 -2.76 6.68
N LEU A 158 12.63 -1.98 5.74
CA LEU A 158 11.41 -2.25 4.99
C LEU A 158 11.74 -2.43 3.52
N LEU A 159 11.45 -3.60 2.96
CA LEU A 159 11.51 -3.82 1.51
C LEU A 159 10.32 -3.15 0.84
N ALA A 160 10.59 -2.46 -0.27
CA ALA A 160 9.60 -1.67 -0.98
C ALA A 160 9.32 -2.32 -2.35
N PRO A 161 8.20 -3.08 -2.50
CA PRO A 161 7.74 -3.50 -3.82
C PRO A 161 7.23 -2.31 -4.64
N GLU A 162 6.82 -1.25 -3.96
CA GLU A 162 6.47 0.05 -4.53
C GLU A 162 7.16 1.14 -3.71
N LEU A 163 7.67 2.19 -4.36
CA LEU A 163 8.37 3.27 -3.66
C LEU A 163 7.42 4.29 -3.02
N GLY A 164 6.22 4.44 -3.60
CA GLY A 164 5.19 5.35 -3.12
C GLY A 164 5.65 6.81 -2.96
N THR A 165 4.92 7.54 -2.11
CA THR A 165 5.30 8.88 -1.67
C THR A 165 6.29 8.80 -0.52
N LEU A 166 7.38 9.56 -0.63
CA LEU A 166 8.43 9.62 0.38
C LEU A 166 8.18 10.76 1.36
N SER A 167 8.30 10.47 2.65
CA SER A 167 8.21 11.47 3.72
C SER A 167 9.60 11.94 4.12
N LYS A 168 9.82 13.26 4.14
CA LYS A 168 11.02 13.84 4.71
C LYS A 168 10.92 13.82 6.23
N VAL A 169 11.93 13.27 6.90
CA VAL A 169 12.00 13.25 8.37
C VAL A 169 13.07 14.22 8.89
N SER A 170 13.29 14.24 10.20
CA SER A 170 14.40 14.98 10.83
C SER A 170 15.59 14.09 11.17
N ASN A 171 15.38 12.77 11.26
CA ASN A 171 16.43 11.82 11.61
C ASN A 171 17.29 11.47 10.40
N SER A 172 18.58 11.85 10.44
CA SER A 172 19.54 11.54 9.37
C SER A 172 19.92 10.06 9.27
N SER A 173 19.65 9.28 10.31
CA SER A 173 19.87 7.82 10.35
C SER A 173 18.82 7.04 9.56
N HIS A 174 17.76 7.70 9.10
CA HIS A 174 16.73 7.10 8.25
C HIS A 174 17.08 7.33 6.79
N VAL A 175 17.32 6.24 6.06
CA VAL A 175 17.82 6.29 4.68
C VAL A 175 17.02 5.35 3.79
N ALA A 176 16.95 5.65 2.50
CA ALA A 176 16.39 4.76 1.49
C ALA A 176 17.45 4.41 0.44
N PHE A 177 17.38 3.18 -0.08
CA PHE A 177 18.19 2.70 -1.17
C PHE A 177 17.28 2.29 -2.31
N ILE A 178 17.25 3.11 -3.36
CA ILE A 178 16.37 2.91 -4.51
C ILE A 178 17.12 2.16 -5.59
N LYS A 179 16.51 1.09 -6.09
CA LYS A 179 17.07 0.25 -7.15
C LYS A 179 17.08 1.05 -8.45
N ILE A 180 18.24 1.09 -9.10
CA ILE A 180 18.41 1.68 -10.43
C ILE A 180 18.99 0.61 -11.36
N SER A 181 18.36 0.45 -12.51
CA SER A 181 18.92 -0.34 -13.60
C SER A 181 20.08 0.46 -14.22
N LYS A 182 21.20 -0.21 -14.49
CA LYS A 182 22.21 0.34 -15.39
C LYS A 182 21.73 0.27 -16.83
#